data_AF-M2Y197-F1
#
_entry.id   AF-M2Y197-F1
#
_cell.length_a   1.000
_cell.length_b   1.000
_cell.length_c   1.000
_cell.angle_alpha   90.00
_cell.angle_beta   90.00
_cell.angle_gamma   90.00
#
_symmetry.space_group_name_H-M   'P 1'
#
loop_
_entity.id
_entity.type
_entity.pdbx_description
1 polymer ?
#
loop_
_entity_poly.entity_id
_entity_poly.type
_entity_poly.pdbx_seq_one_letter_code
_entity_poly.pdbx_strand_id
1 'polypeptide(L)'
;MAINENQSTDVGARALRGEWEEVLYHKFVLEADMKICFQGASCNILNHKGDVVETITTKDMETERDVQAGYTCYVLKGQVKFRG
;
A
#
# COMPACT_ATOMS: atom_id res chain seq x y z
N MET A 1 -6.98 -18.26 32.78
CA MET A 1 -7.61 -18.10 31.45
C MET A 1 -6.70 -17.18 30.65
N ALA A 2 -6.00 -17.73 29.67
CA ALA A 2 -5.18 -16.94 28.77
C ALA A 2 -6.11 -16.15 27.84
N ILE A 3 -5.99 -14.84 27.82
CA ILE A 3 -6.52 -14.03 26.72
C ILE A 3 -5.36 -13.75 25.77
N ASN A 4 -5.58 -14.25 24.57
CA ASN A 4 -4.67 -14.34 23.45
C ASN A 4 -4.21 -12.96 22.97
N GLU A 5 -2.93 -12.91 22.63
CA GLU A 5 -2.38 -12.26 21.43
C GLU A 5 -2.80 -10.81 21.19
N ASN A 6 -1.91 -9.92 21.64
CA ASN A 6 -1.45 -8.72 20.95
C ASN A 6 -2.05 -8.53 19.54
N GLN A 7 -3.27 -8.00 19.44
CA GLN A 7 -3.85 -7.53 18.19
C GLN A 7 -3.07 -6.28 17.79
N SER A 8 -1.99 -6.51 17.06
CA SER A 8 -1.26 -5.46 16.36
C SER A 8 -2.25 -4.76 15.44
N THR A 9 -2.63 -3.53 15.81
CA THR A 9 -3.38 -2.57 14.98
C THR A 9 -2.50 -2.03 13.86
N ASP A 10 -1.77 -2.91 13.18
CA ASP A 10 -0.81 -2.56 12.14
C ASP A 10 -1.57 -2.40 10.83
N VAL A 11 -2.18 -1.22 10.68
CA VAL A 11 -2.82 -0.79 9.43
C VAL A 11 -1.80 -0.96 8.32
N GLY A 12 -2.14 -1.74 7.30
CA GLY A 12 -1.27 -2.08 6.18
C GLY A 12 -0.68 -3.50 6.24
N ALA A 13 -0.75 -4.19 7.38
CA ALA A 13 -0.22 -5.55 7.51
C ALA A 13 -1.00 -6.56 6.65
N ARG A 14 -2.31 -6.35 6.43
CA ARG A 14 -3.11 -7.22 5.54
C ARG A 14 -2.78 -6.92 4.09
N ALA A 15 -2.61 -5.65 3.73
CA ALA A 15 -2.16 -5.22 2.40
C ALA A 15 -0.83 -5.88 2.01
N LEU A 16 0.16 -5.87 2.92
CA LEU A 16 1.48 -6.48 2.69
C LEU A 16 1.44 -8.02 2.60
N ARG A 17 0.39 -8.66 3.15
CA ARG A 17 0.12 -10.10 3.00
C ARG A 17 -0.68 -10.44 1.73
N GLY A 18 -0.97 -9.46 0.89
CA GLY A 18 -1.74 -9.64 -0.35
C GLY A 18 -3.25 -9.66 -0.18
N GLU A 19 -3.76 -9.32 1.01
CA GLU A 19 -5.18 -9.10 1.24
C GLU A 19 -5.56 -7.64 0.99
N TRP A 20 -6.76 -7.41 0.45
CA TRP A 20 -7.28 -6.04 0.37
C TRP A 20 -7.47 -5.42 1.75
N GLU A 21 -6.93 -4.23 1.91
CA GLU A 21 -7.06 -3.42 3.12
C GLU A 21 -7.41 -1.98 2.75
N GLU A 22 -8.45 -1.44 3.37
CA GLU A 22 -8.76 -0.02 3.27
C GLU A 22 -7.82 0.78 4.18
N VAL A 23 -7.15 1.77 3.61
CA VAL A 23 -6.22 2.64 4.33
C VAL A 23 -6.48 4.11 4.01
N LEU A 24 -6.12 4.96 4.97
CA LEU A 24 -6.26 6.41 4.89
C LEU A 24 -4.96 7.05 5.39
N TYR A 25 -4.38 7.95 4.60
CA TYR A 25 -3.11 8.63 4.89
C TYR A 25 -2.00 7.68 5.37
N HIS A 26 -1.74 6.63 4.60
CA HIS A 26 -0.82 5.57 4.99
C HIS A 26 0.38 5.46 4.03
N LYS A 27 1.56 5.14 4.58
CA LYS A 27 2.82 5.04 3.85
C LYS A 27 3.33 3.61 3.90
N PHE A 28 3.46 2.97 2.74
CA PHE A 28 4.14 1.70 2.59
C PHE A 28 5.54 1.95 2.06
N VAL A 29 6.58 1.53 2.79
CA VAL A 29 7.95 1.47 2.28
C VAL A 29 8.17 0.04 1.81
N LEU A 30 8.50 -0.13 0.53
CA LEU A 30 8.66 -1.46 -0.05
C LEU A 30 10.09 -1.94 0.14
N GLU A 31 10.25 -3.09 0.78
CA GLU A 31 11.58 -3.71 1.00
C GLU A 31 12.02 -4.62 -0.15
N ALA A 32 11.09 -4.98 -1.03
CA ALA A 32 11.31 -5.79 -2.21
C ALA A 32 10.51 -5.24 -3.40
N ASP A 33 10.87 -5.68 -4.61
CA ASP A 33 10.05 -5.41 -5.79
C ASP A 33 8.69 -6.06 -5.61
N MET A 34 7.63 -5.28 -5.79
CA MET A 34 6.25 -5.74 -5.60
C MET A 34 5.34 -5.12 -6.65
N LYS A 35 4.23 -5.79 -6.92
CA LYS A 35 3.11 -5.22 -7.63
C LYS A 35 2.08 -4.67 -6.64
N ILE A 36 1.79 -3.37 -6.73
CA ILE A 36 0.67 -2.75 -6.01
C ILE A 36 -0.61 -2.93 -6.83
N CYS A 37 -1.68 -3.39 -6.18
CA CYS A 37 -3.03 -3.28 -6.68
C CYS A 37 -3.74 -2.20 -5.86
N PHE A 38 -4.30 -1.19 -6.50
CA PHE A 38 -4.92 -0.04 -5.85
C PHE A 38 -6.29 0.27 -6.45
N GLN A 39 -7.24 0.60 -5.58
CA GLN A 39 -8.53 1.17 -5.96
C GLN A 39 -8.88 2.29 -4.96
N GLY A 40 -9.12 3.50 -5.44
CA GLY A 40 -9.49 4.59 -4.55
C GLY A 40 -9.15 5.99 -5.07
N ALA A 41 -9.10 6.94 -4.14
CA ALA A 41 -8.99 8.35 -4.48
C ALA A 41 -7.61 8.69 -5.02
N SER A 42 -6.54 8.31 -4.30
CA SER A 42 -5.17 8.63 -4.70
C SER A 42 -4.12 7.79 -3.97
N CYS A 43 -3.11 7.35 -4.72
CA CYS A 43 -1.86 6.78 -4.23
C CYS A 43 -0.68 7.39 -4.98
N ASN A 44 0.26 8.00 -4.27
CA ASN A 44 1.51 8.50 -4.85
C ASN A 44 2.60 7.45 -4.72
N ILE A 45 3.27 7.13 -5.82
CA ILE A 45 4.49 6.32 -5.83
C ILE A 45 5.67 7.28 -5.83
N LEU A 46 6.49 7.17 -4.78
CA LEU A 46 7.71 7.96 -4.61
C LEU A 46 8.92 7.04 -4.82
N ASN A 47 9.93 7.52 -5.53
CA ASN A 47 11.20 6.80 -5.67
C ASN A 47 12.03 6.87 -4.36
N HIS A 48 13.22 6.24 -4.38
CA HIS A 48 14.16 6.23 -3.25
C HIS A 48 14.65 7.62 -2.78
N LYS A 49 14.48 8.67 -3.59
CA LYS A 49 14.84 10.06 -3.24
C LYS A 49 13.67 10.82 -2.59
N GLY A 50 12.47 10.22 -2.58
CA GLY A 50 11.24 10.87 -2.14
C GLY A 50 10.54 11.69 -3.23
N ASP A 51 10.98 11.61 -4.49
CA ASP A 51 10.31 12.29 -5.59
C ASP A 51 9.11 11.46 -6.08
N VAL A 52 7.98 12.12 -6.33
CA VAL A 52 6.80 11.47 -6.92
C VAL A 52 7.11 11.10 -8.38
N VAL A 53 7.07 9.79 -8.68
CA VAL A 53 7.25 9.26 -10.03
C VAL A 53 5.93 8.94 -10.71
N GLU A 54 4.89 8.62 -9.93
CA GLU A 54 3.55 8.38 -10.44
C GLU A 54 2.50 8.70 -9.37
N THR A 55 1.33 9.15 -9.81
CA THR A 55 0.14 9.29 -8.96
C THR A 55 -1.00 8.48 -9.58
N ILE A 56 -1.46 7.46 -8.85
CA ILE A 56 -2.61 6.63 -9.23
C ILE A 56 -3.87 7.29 -8.68
N THR A 57 -4.78 7.70 -9.55
CA THR A 57 -6.12 8.21 -9.18
C THR A 57 -7.19 7.43 -9.91
N THR A 58 -7.70 6.37 -9.29
CA THR A 58 -8.67 5.47 -9.91
C THR A 58 -9.87 5.25 -9.01
N LYS A 59 -10.73 6.28 -8.97
CA LYS A 59 -11.90 6.34 -8.08
C LYS A 59 -12.80 5.11 -8.22
N ASP A 60 -12.92 4.58 -9.45
CA ASP A 60 -13.86 3.50 -9.78
C ASP A 60 -13.20 2.27 -10.45
N MET A 61 -11.86 2.25 -10.59
CA MET A 61 -11.15 1.16 -11.27
C MET A 61 -9.99 0.63 -10.43
N GLU A 62 -9.82 -0.70 -10.42
CA GLU A 62 -8.60 -1.34 -9.93
C GLU A 62 -7.46 -1.03 -10.90
N THR A 63 -6.29 -0.68 -10.35
CA THR A 63 -5.08 -0.44 -11.11
C THR A 63 -3.92 -1.22 -10.52
N GLU A 64 -3.12 -1.82 -11.39
CA GLU A 64 -1.89 -2.51 -11.01
C GLU A 64 -0.67 -1.71 -11.47
N ARG A 65 0.38 -1.65 -10.63
CA ARG A 65 1.69 -1.10 -10.97
C ARG A 65 2.80 -1.94 -10.37
N ASP A 66 3.89 -2.10 -11.12
CA ASP A 66 5.13 -2.63 -10.57
C ASP A 66 5.87 -1.51 -9.83
N VAL A 67 6.34 -1.82 -8.63
CA VAL A 67 6.98 -0.86 -7.73
C VAL A 67 8.25 -1.49 -7.19
N GLN A 68 9.36 -0.78 -7.30
CA GLN A 68 10.68 -1.31 -6.97
C GLN A 68 10.95 -1.27 -5.46
N ALA A 69 11.87 -2.11 -5.00
CA ALA A 69 12.42 -2.05 -3.66
C ALA A 69 12.96 -0.63 -3.37
N GLY A 70 12.74 -0.15 -2.14
CA GLY A 70 13.10 1.19 -1.68
C GLY A 70 12.13 2.29 -2.12
N TYR A 71 11.15 1.99 -2.96
CA TYR A 71 10.10 2.96 -3.29
C TYR A 71 9.08 3.04 -2.15
N THR A 72 8.33 4.12 -2.15
CA THR A 72 7.25 4.37 -1.20
C THR A 72 5.93 4.49 -1.92
N CYS A 73 4.90 3.80 -1.45
CA CYS A 73 3.51 4.06 -1.82
C CYS A 73 2.83 4.86 -0.71
N TYR A 74 2.51 6.12 -0.99
CA TYR A 74 1.77 6.99 -0.08
C TYR A 74 0.29 7.04 -0.51
N VAL A 75 -0.54 6.28 0.20
CA VAL A 75 -1.97 6.19 -0.05
C VAL A 75 -2.70 7.28 0.72
N LEU A 76 -3.34 8.20 0.00
CA LEU A 76 -4.19 9.20 0.64
C LEU A 76 -5.51 8.57 1.11
N LYS A 77 -6.17 7.81 0.22
CA LYS A 77 -7.38 7.04 0.53
C LYS A 77 -7.61 5.97 -0.52
N GLY A 78 -7.83 4.74 -0.10
CA GLY A 78 -8.25 3.66 -0.98
C GLY A 78 -8.08 2.29 -0.36
N GLN A 79 -8.42 1.26 -1.14
CA GLN A 79 -8.06 -0.11 -0.84
C GLN A 79 -6.77 -0.45 -1.58
N VAL A 80 -5.89 -1.17 -0.89
CA VAL A 80 -4.58 -1.56 -1.41
C VAL A 80 -4.27 -2.99 -1.01
N LYS A 81 -3.53 -3.69 -1.87
CA LYS A 81 -2.81 -4.93 -1.55
C LYS A 81 -1.53 -4.97 -2.36
N PHE A 82 -0.54 -5.71 -1.87
CA PHE A 82 0.74 -5.92 -2.53
C PHE A 82 0.92 -7.39 -2.89
N ARG A 83 1.55 -7.64 -4.03
CA ARG A 83 1.92 -8.99 -4.47
C ARG A 83 3.42 -8.98 -4.76
N GLY A 84 4.17 -9.77 -4.01
CA GLY A 84 5.60 -10.05 -4.27
C GLY A 84 5.76 -11.37 -4.99
#